data_AF-A0A522LQK8-F1
#
_entry.id   AF-A0A522LQK8-F1
#
_cell.length_a   1.000
_cell.length_b   1.000
_cell.length_c   1.000
_cell.angle_alpha   90.00
_cell.angle_beta   90.00
_cell.angle_gamma   90.00
#
_symmetry.space_group_name_H-M   'P 1'
#
loop_
_entity.id
_entity.type
_entity.pdbx_description
1 polymer ?
#
loop_
_entity_poly.entity_id
_entity_poly.type
_entity_poly.pdbx_seq_one_letter_code
_entity_poly.pdbx_strand_id
1 'polypeptide(L)' 'VAGIFAAVPYCIDLIGGPYLETNDEVCKAFRPKSALRPARA' A
#
# COMPACT_ATOMS: atom_id res chain seq x y z
N VAL A 1 16.16 2.81 -3.73
CA VAL A 1 15.06 3.69 -4.17
C VAL A 1 13.78 2.86 -4.16
N ALA A 2 12.73 3.29 -3.47
CA ALA A 2 11.43 2.63 -3.59
C ALA A 2 10.88 2.93 -5.00
N GLY A 3 10.59 1.88 -5.78
CA GLY A 3 10.03 2.07 -7.12
C GLY A 3 8.67 2.77 -7.08
N ILE A 4 8.23 3.31 -8.22
CA ILE A 4 6.92 3.99 -8.37
C ILE A 4 5.77 3.17 -7.77
N PHE A 5 5.88 1.84 -7.83
CA PHE A 5 4.89 0.90 -7.30
C PHE A 5 4.66 1.01 -5.78
N ALA A 6 5.59 1.56 -5.00
CA ALA A 6 5.40 1.72 -3.56
C ALA A 6 4.26 2.71 -3.21
N ALA A 7 3.97 3.69 -4.08
CA ALA A 7 2.91 4.68 -3.86
C ALA A 7 1.55 4.25 -4.45
N VAL A 8 1.55 3.32 -5.40
CA VAL A 8 0.34 2.88 -6.14
C VAL A 8 -0.77 2.38 -5.21
N PRO A 9 -0.49 1.53 -4.18
CA PRO A 9 -1.53 1.05 -3.28
C PRO A 9 -2.27 2.18 -2.57
N TYR A 10 -1.55 3.20 -2.09
CA TYR A 10 -2.18 4.33 -1.39
C TYR A 10 -2.95 5.25 -2.35
N CYS A 11 -2.46 5.46 -3.57
CA CYS A 11 -3.23 6.20 -4.59
C CYS A 11 -4.56 5.51 -4.91
N ILE A 12 -4.58 4.17 -4.97
CA ILE A 12 -5.80 3.38 -5.18
C ILE A 12 -6.74 3.47 -3.98
N ASP A 13 -6.19 3.41 -2.76
CA ASP A 13 -6.97 3.63 -1.53
C ASP A 13 -7.66 5.02 -1.54
N LEU A 14 -6.95 6.06 -2.00
CA LEU A 14 -7.46 7.45 -2.04
C LEU A 14 -8.60 7.68 -3.04
N ILE A 15 -8.65 6.92 -4.13
CA ILE A 15 -9.75 6.99 -5.12
C ILE A 15 -10.93 6.09 -4.78
N GLY A 16 -10.92 5.46 -3.58
CA GLY A 16 -11.97 4.54 -3.15
C GLY A 16 -11.89 3.15 -3.78
N GLY A 17 -10.71 2.78 -4.30
CA GLY A 17 -10.45 1.46 -4.86
C GLY A 17 -10.31 0.36 -3.80
N PRO A 18 -10.03 -0.88 -4.23
CA PRO A 18 -9.78 -1.99 -3.32
C PRO A 18 -8.48 -1.78 -2.53
N TYR A 19 -8.43 -2.31 -1.31
CA TYR A 19 -7.22 -2.30 -0.51
C TYR A 19 -6.23 -3.33 -1.03
N LEU A 20 -5.05 -2.87 -1.47
CA LEU A 20 -4.02 -3.72 -2.06
C LEU A 20 -2.90 -4.04 -1.07
N GLU A 21 -2.44 -5.27 -1.04
CA GLU A 21 -1.25 -5.67 -0.28
C GLU A 21 -0.13 -6.05 -1.25
N THR A 22 1.12 -5.81 -0.85
CA THR A 22 2.30 -6.11 -1.67
C THR A 22 3.22 -7.07 -0.92
N ASN A 23 3.98 -7.88 -1.66
CA ASN A 23 5.05 -8.67 -1.06
C ASN A 23 6.23 -7.75 -0.71
N ASP A 24 6.54 -7.61 0.57
CA ASP A 24 7.61 -6.76 1.11
C ASP A 24 9.01 -7.14 0.59
N GLU A 25 9.23 -8.40 0.19
CA GLU A 25 10.50 -8.86 -0.42
C GLU A 25 10.74 -8.24 -1.81
N VAL A 26 9.66 -7.82 -2.49
CA VAL A 26 9.70 -7.25 -3.84
C VAL A 26 9.49 -5.74 -3.80
N CYS A 27 8.45 -5.29 -3.10
CA CYS A 27 8.11 -3.88 -3.01
C CYS A 27 7.29 -3.61 -1.75
N LYS A 28 7.87 -2.82 -0.84
CA LYS A 28 7.19 -2.34 0.36
C LYS A 28 6.24 -1.21 -0.01
N ALA A 29 4.93 -1.42 0.17
CA ALA A 29 3.93 -0.39 -0.01
C ALA A 29 4.11 0.72 1.03
N PHE A 30 4.10 1.97 0.58
CA PHE A 30 4.05 3.14 1.45
C PHE A 30 2.60 3.46 1.79
N ARG A 31 2.30 3.59 3.09
CA ARG A 31 1.04 4.11 3.60
C ARG A 31 1.28 4.97 4.85
N PRO A 32 0.54 6.09 5.02
CA PRO A 32 0.58 6.86 6.26
C PRO A 32 -0.03 6.07 7.41
N LYS A 33 0.38 6.37 8.65
CA LYS A 33 -0.07 5.65 9.86
C LYS A 33 -1.59 5.59 10.01
N SER A 34 -2.30 6.60 9.54
CA SER A 34 -3.77 6.67 9.57
C SER A 34 -4.46 5.75 8.56
N ALA A 35 -3.76 5.30 7.51
CA ALA A 35 -4.32 4.48 6.43
C ALA A 35 -3.86 3.01 6.50
N LEU A 36 -3.00 2.66 7.45
CA LEU A 36 -2.60 1.28 7.69
C LEU A 36 -3.78 0.50 8.26
N ARG A 37 -4.26 -0.50 7.52
CA ARG A 37 -5.23 -1.47 8.03
C ARG A 37 -4.48 -2.61 8.73
N PRO A 38 -5.04 -3.19 9.82
CA PRO A 38 -4.48 -4.39 10.39
C PRO A 38 -4.49 -5.50 9.33
N ALA A 39 -3.36 -6.19 9.18
CA ALA A 39 -3.26 -7.37 8.33
C ALA A 39 -4.37 -8.34 8.76
N ARG A 40 -5.16 -8.81 7.79
CA ARG A 40 -6.22 -9.77 8.08
C ARG A 40 -5.55 -11.06 8.54
N ALA A 41 -5.93 -11.55 9.72
CA ALA A 41 -5.47 -12.83 10.26
C ALA A 41 -5.89 -14.00 9.37
#